data_AF-A0A1N7JV95-F1
#
_entry.id   AF-A0A1N7JV95-F1
#
_cell.length_a   1.000
_cell.length_b   1.000
_cell.length_c   1.000
_cell.angle_alpha   90.00
_cell.angle_beta   90.00
_cell.angle_gamma   90.00
#
_symmetry.space_group_name_H-M   'P 1'
#
loop_
_entity.id
_entity.type
_entity.pdbx_description
1 polymer ?
#
loop_
_entity_poly.entity_id
_entity_poly.type
_entity_poly.pdbx_seq_one_letter_code
_entity_poly.pdbx_strand_id
1 'polypeptide(L)'
;MKSLFFTACAALLFIACDKTKSDVKTSDGKESVANEEWKPVDSATANKAWMEFATPGDMQKMLAKSDGAWSGENTMWMEDGGKPMTSTSTTTNKMIFDGRYQTSEHKGNFMGMPFEGMSITGYDNAKKKFVSTWIDNMGTGIMTMEGDWNASKKAIEFKGKMTDPSRPGKDCDVREVFTFIDDNTQKMEMYGPDSKTGKEFKTMEIKFSKK
;
A
#
# COMPACT_ATOMS: atom_id res chain seq x y z
N MET A 1 13.87 -5.65 -66.66
CA MET A 1 14.23 -4.23 -66.41
C MET A 1 12.97 -3.48 -65.98
N LYS A 2 13.12 -2.43 -65.15
CA LYS A 2 12.27 -1.21 -64.99
C LYS A 2 10.79 -1.27 -65.46
N SER A 3 9.77 -0.81 -64.74
CA SER A 3 9.70 0.05 -63.53
C SER A 3 8.24 0.42 -63.20
N LEU A 4 7.97 0.85 -61.95
CA LEU A 4 7.06 1.94 -61.56
C LEU A 4 5.54 1.96 -61.94
N PHE A 5 4.73 2.15 -60.88
CA PHE A 5 3.69 3.20 -60.70
C PHE A 5 2.16 3.00 -60.94
N PHE A 6 1.42 3.40 -59.88
CA PHE A 6 0.19 4.23 -59.80
C PHE A 6 -1.25 3.67 -59.92
N THR A 7 -2.11 4.31 -59.11
CA THR A 7 -3.60 4.38 -59.14
C THR A 7 -4.34 3.16 -58.54
N ALA A 8 -5.10 3.19 -57.43
CA ALA A 8 -6.00 4.15 -56.75
C ALA A 8 -7.47 4.14 -57.22
N CYS A 9 -8.42 4.14 -56.25
CA CYS A 9 -9.89 4.09 -56.41
C CYS A 9 -10.44 2.79 -57.09
N ALA A 10 -11.69 2.35 -56.96
CA ALA A 10 -12.84 2.57 -56.05
C ALA A 10 -13.93 1.52 -56.44
N ALA A 11 -14.95 1.10 -55.66
CA ALA A 11 -15.28 1.12 -54.23
C ALA A 11 -16.53 0.21 -54.01
N LEU A 12 -17.12 0.16 -52.80
CA LEU A 12 -18.43 -0.48 -52.45
C LEU A 12 -18.45 -2.03 -52.45
N LEU A 13 -19.35 -2.76 -51.75
CA LEU A 13 -20.00 -2.61 -50.44
C LEU A 13 -20.59 -3.99 -50.03
N PHE A 14 -20.63 -4.26 -48.72
CA PHE A 14 -21.60 -5.13 -48.01
C PHE A 14 -21.70 -6.68 -48.16
N ILE A 15 -21.72 -7.29 -46.97
CA ILE A 15 -22.43 -8.53 -46.54
C ILE A 15 -21.87 -9.89 -46.99
N ALA A 16 -21.30 -10.63 -46.03
CA ALA A 16 -21.91 -11.87 -45.52
C ALA A 16 -21.33 -12.22 -44.14
N CYS A 17 -22.18 -12.41 -43.13
CA CYS A 17 -21.78 -13.16 -41.93
C CYS A 17 -21.72 -14.64 -42.29
N ASP A 18 -20.73 -15.36 -41.79
CA ASP A 18 -20.96 -16.76 -41.43
C ASP A 18 -20.42 -17.08 -40.04
N LYS A 19 -21.02 -18.09 -39.41
CA LYS A 19 -21.07 -18.23 -37.96
C LYS A 19 -20.02 -19.22 -37.46
N THR A 20 -19.21 -18.78 -36.51
CA THR A 20 -18.61 -19.68 -35.51
C THR A 20 -18.87 -19.11 -34.13
N LYS A 21 -19.78 -19.75 -33.39
CA LYS A 21 -20.05 -19.44 -31.99
C LYS A 21 -18.92 -20.03 -31.13
N SER A 22 -18.38 -19.22 -30.24
CA SER A 22 -17.67 -19.70 -29.05
C SER A 22 -18.44 -19.19 -27.84
N ASP A 23 -19.32 -20.05 -27.30
CA ASP A 23 -20.12 -19.74 -26.11
C ASP A 23 -19.23 -19.75 -24.86
N VAL A 24 -18.74 -18.57 -24.45
CA VAL A 24 -18.21 -18.36 -23.10
C VAL A 24 -19.36 -17.84 -22.23
N LYS A 25 -19.85 -18.68 -21.32
CA LYS A 25 -20.81 -18.29 -20.29
C LYS A 25 -20.13 -17.35 -19.29
N THR A 26 -20.33 -16.05 -19.45
CA THR A 26 -20.08 -15.08 -18.39
C THR A 26 -21.21 -15.18 -17.37
N SER A 27 -20.89 -15.48 -16.11
CA SER A 27 -21.85 -15.43 -15.01
C SER A 27 -22.11 -13.99 -14.59
N ASP A 28 -23.38 -13.61 -14.49
CA ASP A 28 -23.79 -12.27 -14.06
C ASP A 28 -23.27 -11.92 -12.65
N GLY A 29 -22.34 -10.97 -12.58
CA GLY A 29 -21.88 -10.29 -11.38
C GLY A 29 -21.94 -8.79 -11.60
N LYS A 30 -23.08 -8.17 -11.27
CA LYS A 30 -23.41 -6.81 -11.69
C LYS A 30 -22.84 -5.75 -10.75
N GLU A 31 -21.51 -5.59 -10.73
CA GLU A 31 -20.89 -4.35 -10.24
C GLU A 31 -20.88 -3.30 -11.36
N SER A 32 -21.76 -2.31 -11.24
CA SER A 32 -21.75 -1.15 -12.12
C SER A 32 -20.60 -0.22 -11.73
N VAL A 33 -19.41 -0.49 -12.26
CA VAL A 33 -18.36 0.53 -12.34
C VAL A 33 -18.92 1.67 -13.19
N ALA A 34 -19.26 2.78 -12.56
CA ALA A 34 -19.68 3.98 -13.29
C ALA A 34 -18.50 4.41 -14.15
N ASN A 35 -18.67 4.33 -15.47
CA ASN A 35 -17.64 4.73 -16.42
C ASN A 35 -17.55 6.26 -16.42
N GLU A 36 -16.81 6.82 -15.45
CA GLU A 36 -16.52 8.25 -15.43
C GLU A 36 -15.73 8.61 -16.69
N GLU A 37 -16.42 9.23 -17.63
CA GLU A 37 -15.87 9.63 -18.91
C GLU A 37 -14.67 10.56 -18.68
N TRP A 38 -13.52 10.20 -19.25
CA TRP A 38 -12.27 10.95 -19.10
C TRP A 38 -12.45 12.37 -19.65
N LYS A 39 -12.41 13.37 -18.76
CA LYS A 39 -12.56 14.78 -19.13
C LYS A 39 -11.19 15.41 -19.32
N PRO A 40 -10.87 15.97 -20.50
CA PRO A 40 -9.64 16.72 -20.68
C PRO A 40 -9.66 17.97 -19.80
N VAL A 41 -8.55 18.21 -19.10
CA VAL A 41 -8.26 19.46 -18.39
C VAL A 41 -7.34 20.33 -19.24
N ASP A 42 -7.45 21.65 -19.12
CA ASP A 42 -6.52 22.57 -19.78
C ASP A 42 -5.10 22.44 -19.20
N SER A 43 -4.10 22.85 -19.96
CA SER A 43 -2.69 22.67 -19.58
C SER A 43 -2.27 23.48 -18.35
N ALA A 44 -2.90 24.63 -18.08
CA ALA A 44 -2.59 25.42 -16.90
C ALA A 44 -3.14 24.76 -15.62
N THR A 45 -4.39 24.28 -15.68
CA THR A 45 -5.01 23.48 -14.60
C THR A 45 -4.23 22.20 -14.35
N ALA A 46 -3.87 21.46 -15.41
CA ALA A 46 -3.07 20.24 -15.31
C ALA A 46 -1.70 20.49 -14.65
N ASN A 47 -0.96 21.50 -15.12
CA ASN A 47 0.34 21.84 -14.56
C ASN A 47 0.24 22.26 -13.09
N LYS A 48 -0.79 23.05 -12.72
CA LYS A 48 -1.02 23.44 -11.34
C LYS A 48 -1.29 22.22 -10.45
N ALA A 49 -2.20 21.32 -10.87
CA ALA A 49 -2.50 20.10 -10.13
C ALA A 49 -1.27 19.20 -9.95
N TRP A 50 -0.43 19.07 -11.00
CA TRP A 50 0.84 18.34 -10.90
C TRP A 50 1.83 18.97 -9.93
N MET A 51 1.97 20.30 -9.91
CA MET A 51 2.84 20.99 -8.94
C MET A 51 2.34 20.81 -7.50
N GLU A 52 1.03 20.96 -7.25
CA GLU A 52 0.44 20.75 -5.92
C GLU A 52 0.58 19.29 -5.46
N PHE A 53 0.28 18.32 -6.34
CA PHE A 53 0.51 16.90 -6.06
C PHE A 53 1.98 16.62 -5.74
N ALA A 54 2.90 17.18 -6.53
CA ALA A 54 4.34 17.00 -6.39
C ALA A 54 5.05 18.05 -5.49
N THR A 55 4.39 18.62 -4.48
CA THR A 55 5.05 19.48 -3.48
C THR A 55 4.94 18.88 -2.07
N PRO A 56 6.06 18.54 -1.39
CA PRO A 56 6.01 18.04 -0.01
C PRO A 56 5.39 19.07 0.95
N GLY A 57 4.30 18.66 1.61
CA GLY A 57 3.56 19.46 2.58
C GLY A 57 3.84 19.04 4.02
N ASP A 58 2.94 19.41 4.93
CA ASP A 58 3.16 19.21 6.38
C ASP A 58 3.11 17.73 6.81
N MET A 59 2.42 16.87 6.05
CA MET A 59 2.42 15.41 6.31
C MET A 59 3.76 14.78 5.97
N GLN A 60 4.40 15.18 4.87
CA GLN A 60 5.75 14.73 4.52
C GLN A 60 6.80 15.30 5.48
N LYS A 61 6.65 16.56 5.96
CA LYS A 61 7.49 17.11 7.04
C LYS A 61 7.32 16.35 8.36
N MET A 62 6.10 15.87 8.65
CA MET A 62 5.83 15.07 9.84
C MET A 62 6.50 13.69 9.77
N LEU A 63 6.44 13.00 8.62
CA LEU A 63 7.24 11.78 8.39
C LEU A 63 8.74 12.06 8.54
N ALA A 64 9.26 13.15 7.97
CA ALA A 64 10.68 13.50 8.01
C ALA A 64 11.25 13.70 9.43
N LYS A 65 10.43 14.01 10.44
CA LYS A 65 10.88 14.04 11.85
C LYS A 65 11.30 12.67 12.37
N SER A 66 10.73 11.60 11.82
CA SER A 66 11.04 10.22 12.17
C SER A 66 12.38 9.74 11.61
N ASP A 67 13.04 10.49 10.72
CA ASP A 67 14.34 10.11 10.15
C ASP A 67 15.40 9.88 11.24
N GLY A 68 16.27 8.91 10.99
CA GLY A 68 17.29 8.43 11.91
C GLY A 68 17.12 6.98 12.33
N ALA A 69 17.89 6.56 13.33
CA ALA A 69 17.89 5.20 13.85
C ALA A 69 17.03 5.07 15.13
N TRP A 70 16.36 3.93 15.25
CA TRP A 70 15.43 3.61 16.34
C TRP A 70 15.68 2.19 16.85
N SER A 71 15.31 1.94 18.10
CA SER A 71 15.14 0.60 18.68
C SER A 71 13.66 0.30 18.88
N GLY A 72 13.21 -0.89 18.50
CA GLY A 72 11.85 -1.36 18.74
C GLY A 72 11.79 -2.42 19.83
N GLU A 73 10.86 -2.26 20.77
CA GLU A 73 10.39 -3.33 21.66
C GLU A 73 9.15 -3.96 21.04
N ASN A 74 9.27 -5.17 20.50
CA ASN A 74 8.18 -5.85 19.79
C ASN A 74 7.44 -6.79 20.75
N THR A 75 6.10 -6.75 20.71
CA THR A 75 5.21 -7.70 21.38
C THR A 75 4.24 -8.27 20.34
N MET A 76 4.09 -9.58 20.30
CA MET A 76 3.32 -10.29 19.25
C MET A 76 2.40 -11.35 19.86
N TRP A 77 1.22 -11.50 19.27
CA TRP A 77 0.19 -12.46 19.68
C TRP A 77 -0.22 -13.31 18.48
N MET A 78 -0.18 -14.64 18.64
CA MET A 78 -0.55 -15.59 17.58
C MET A 78 -2.05 -15.92 17.57
N GLU A 79 -2.73 -15.69 18.69
CA GLU A 79 -4.15 -16.02 18.94
C GLU A 79 -4.73 -14.96 19.89
N ASP A 80 -6.04 -14.68 19.78
CA ASP A 80 -6.70 -13.71 20.67
C ASP A 80 -6.67 -14.17 22.14
N GLY A 81 -6.29 -13.26 23.04
CA GLY A 81 -6.05 -13.56 24.46
C GLY A 81 -4.84 -14.48 24.75
N GLY A 82 -4.06 -14.87 23.74
CA GLY A 82 -2.88 -15.73 23.89
C GLY A 82 -1.73 -15.09 24.68
N LYS A 83 -0.79 -15.91 25.15
CA LYS A 83 0.43 -15.40 25.80
C LYS A 83 1.30 -14.67 24.76
N PRO A 84 1.70 -13.40 25.00
CA PRO A 84 2.54 -12.67 24.06
C PRO A 84 3.96 -13.24 23.98
N MET A 85 4.57 -13.05 22.82
CA MET A 85 5.99 -13.27 22.55
C MET A 85 6.66 -11.91 22.37
N THR A 86 7.86 -11.74 22.93
CA THR A 86 8.59 -10.47 22.87
C THR A 86 9.93 -10.62 22.19
N SER A 87 10.35 -9.59 21.47
CA SER A 87 11.70 -9.48 20.90
C SER A 87 12.11 -8.01 20.78
N THR A 88 13.36 -7.76 20.38
CA THR A 88 13.82 -6.41 20.03
C THR A 88 14.14 -6.31 18.53
N SER A 89 14.02 -5.09 18.01
CA SER A 89 14.33 -4.74 16.63
C SER A 89 15.12 -3.43 16.55
N THR A 90 15.68 -3.15 15.38
CA THR A 90 16.23 -1.84 15.02
C THR A 90 15.59 -1.37 13.74
N THR A 91 15.22 -0.10 13.69
CA THR A 91 14.65 0.54 12.49
C THR A 91 15.52 1.70 12.05
N THR A 92 15.73 1.87 10.75
CA THR A 92 16.33 3.06 10.15
C THR A 92 15.32 3.72 9.23
N ASN A 93 14.93 4.95 9.56
CA ASN A 93 14.01 5.75 8.77
C ASN A 93 14.79 6.78 7.93
N LYS A 94 14.40 6.94 6.67
CA LYS A 94 15.02 7.91 5.76
C LYS A 94 14.03 8.44 4.73
N MET A 95 13.94 9.76 4.59
CA MET A 95 13.25 10.39 3.47
C MET A 95 14.03 10.19 2.16
N ILE A 96 13.30 9.83 1.10
CA ILE A 96 13.80 9.61 -0.26
C ILE A 96 13.00 10.43 -1.28
N PHE A 97 13.54 10.54 -2.50
CA PHE A 97 12.97 11.31 -3.62
C PHE A 97 12.57 12.74 -3.20
N ASP A 98 13.53 13.52 -2.70
CA ASP A 98 13.35 14.92 -2.29
C ASP A 98 12.25 15.14 -1.23
N GLY A 99 12.15 14.22 -0.27
CA GLY A 99 11.21 14.35 0.86
C GLY A 99 9.79 13.91 0.55
N ARG A 100 9.58 12.99 -0.41
CA ARG A 100 8.25 12.54 -0.83
C ARG A 100 7.76 11.29 -0.12
N TYR A 101 8.68 10.36 0.11
CA TYR A 101 8.42 9.07 0.72
C TYR A 101 9.47 8.81 1.80
N GLN A 102 9.11 8.10 2.85
CA GLN A 102 10.03 7.55 3.84
C GLN A 102 10.20 6.06 3.57
N THR A 103 11.44 5.60 3.52
CA THR A 103 11.77 4.17 3.71
C THR A 103 12.05 3.91 5.17
N SER A 104 11.47 2.84 5.71
CA SER A 104 11.86 2.28 7.01
C SER A 104 12.45 0.90 6.80
N GLU A 105 13.72 0.70 7.15
CA GLU A 105 14.38 -0.61 7.13
C GLU A 105 14.40 -1.20 8.54
N HIS A 106 13.93 -2.43 8.70
CA HIS A 106 13.78 -3.11 10.00
C HIS A 106 14.65 -4.37 10.04
N LYS A 107 15.35 -4.57 11.16
CA LYS A 107 16.08 -5.81 11.47
C LYS A 107 15.77 -6.28 12.89
N GLY A 108 15.67 -7.57 13.13
CA GLY A 108 15.38 -8.10 14.46
C GLY A 108 15.41 -9.62 14.53
N ASN A 109 14.72 -10.16 15.52
CA ASN A 109 14.49 -11.60 15.66
C ASN A 109 12.99 -11.91 15.75
N PHE A 110 12.55 -12.90 14.98
CA PHE A 110 11.19 -13.44 14.99
C PHE A 110 11.28 -14.95 15.21
N MET A 111 10.70 -15.47 16.30
CA MET A 111 10.68 -16.90 16.63
C MET A 111 12.06 -17.60 16.63
N GLY A 112 13.11 -16.89 17.02
CA GLY A 112 14.49 -17.38 17.00
C GLY A 112 15.22 -17.16 15.68
N MET A 113 14.52 -16.81 14.60
CA MET A 113 15.10 -16.59 13.26
C MET A 113 15.44 -15.10 13.03
N PRO A 114 16.49 -14.79 12.24
CA PRO A 114 16.76 -13.42 11.79
C PRO A 114 15.60 -12.87 10.96
N PHE A 115 15.13 -11.68 11.32
CA PHE A 115 14.05 -10.97 10.62
C PHE A 115 14.61 -9.74 9.91
N GLU A 116 14.24 -9.56 8.65
CA GLU A 116 14.50 -8.36 7.85
C GLU A 116 13.24 -7.96 7.10
N GLY A 117 12.88 -6.68 7.11
CA GLY A 117 11.75 -6.15 6.36
C GLY A 117 11.87 -4.66 6.13
N MET A 118 11.07 -4.13 5.20
CA MET A 118 11.06 -2.71 4.91
C MET A 118 9.69 -2.18 4.49
N SER A 119 9.45 -0.91 4.81
CA SER A 119 8.31 -0.14 4.30
C SER A 119 8.73 0.91 3.28
N ILE A 120 7.77 1.32 2.45
CA ILE A 120 7.75 2.65 1.84
C ILE A 120 6.44 3.32 2.25
N THR A 121 6.52 4.42 2.97
CA THR A 121 5.37 5.22 3.41
C THR A 121 5.41 6.61 2.77
N GLY A 122 4.28 7.12 2.30
CA GLY A 122 4.16 8.47 1.77
C GLY A 122 2.80 9.08 2.07
N TYR A 123 2.64 10.36 1.71
CA TYR A 123 1.35 11.03 1.72
C TYR A 123 1.00 11.49 0.30
N ASP A 124 -0.09 10.94 -0.23
CA ASP A 124 -0.65 11.31 -1.52
C ASP A 124 -1.43 12.62 -1.35
N ASN A 125 -0.86 13.71 -1.86
CA ASN A 125 -1.44 15.05 -1.77
C ASN A 125 -2.77 15.20 -2.53
N ALA A 126 -3.03 14.38 -3.56
CA ALA A 126 -4.26 14.44 -4.35
C ALA A 126 -5.39 13.66 -3.67
N LYS A 127 -5.11 12.42 -3.22
CA LYS A 127 -6.06 11.61 -2.42
C LYS A 127 -6.23 12.12 -0.99
N LYS A 128 -5.27 12.90 -0.49
CA LYS A 128 -5.15 13.35 0.91
C LYS A 128 -5.03 12.20 1.92
N LYS A 129 -4.39 11.12 1.51
CA LYS A 129 -4.22 9.87 2.29
C LYS A 129 -2.74 9.52 2.45
N PHE A 130 -2.41 8.90 3.58
CA PHE A 130 -1.18 8.13 3.67
C PHE A 130 -1.30 6.86 2.83
N VAL A 131 -0.19 6.48 2.20
CA VAL A 131 -0.03 5.23 1.46
C VAL A 131 1.17 4.50 2.04
N SER A 132 1.07 3.20 2.24
CA SER A 132 2.16 2.37 2.76
C SER A 132 2.22 1.03 2.06
N THR A 133 3.42 0.55 1.78
CA THR A 133 3.69 -0.82 1.32
C THR A 133 4.74 -1.47 2.21
N TRP A 134 4.61 -2.78 2.45
CA TRP A 134 5.52 -3.56 3.27
C TRP A 134 5.93 -4.89 2.60
N ILE A 135 7.20 -5.25 2.76
CA ILE A 135 7.79 -6.54 2.38
C ILE A 135 8.77 -7.01 3.46
N ASP A 136 8.93 -8.32 3.63
CA ASP A 136 9.88 -8.93 4.58
C ASP A 136 10.39 -10.30 4.12
N ASN A 137 11.32 -10.88 4.90
CA ASN A 137 11.93 -12.18 4.65
C ASN A 137 11.11 -13.38 5.15
N MET A 138 9.88 -13.17 5.65
CA MET A 138 8.99 -14.22 6.15
C MET A 138 7.93 -14.66 5.12
N GLY A 139 7.81 -13.95 3.98
CA GLY A 139 6.91 -14.29 2.89
C GLY A 139 7.30 -13.70 1.54
N THR A 140 6.43 -13.86 0.54
CA THR A 140 6.60 -13.29 -0.81
C THR A 140 5.42 -12.43 -1.26
N GLY A 141 4.44 -12.21 -0.36
CA GLY A 141 3.34 -11.29 -0.58
C GLY A 141 3.77 -9.84 -0.29
N ILE A 142 3.12 -8.88 -0.96
CA ILE A 142 3.28 -7.45 -0.66
C ILE A 142 2.04 -7.00 0.11
N MET A 143 2.24 -6.45 1.30
CA MET A 143 1.16 -5.77 2.01
C MET A 143 1.02 -4.36 1.47
N THR A 144 -0.22 -3.91 1.25
CA THR A 144 -0.52 -2.54 0.81
C THR A 144 -1.61 -1.94 1.67
N MET A 145 -1.46 -0.68 2.08
CA MET A 145 -2.35 0.02 3.00
C MET A 145 -2.55 1.48 2.59
N GLU A 146 -3.76 2.01 2.81
CA GLU A 146 -4.04 3.45 2.81
C GLU A 146 -4.55 3.88 4.19
N GLY A 147 -4.25 5.11 4.62
CA GLY A 147 -4.59 5.59 5.96
C GLY A 147 -4.90 7.08 6.04
N ASP A 148 -5.63 7.45 7.07
CA ASP A 148 -6.05 8.84 7.34
C ASP A 148 -5.33 9.39 8.58
N TRP A 149 -5.06 10.70 8.60
CA TRP A 149 -4.48 11.37 9.77
C TRP A 149 -5.52 11.62 10.85
N ASN A 150 -5.30 11.06 12.03
CA ASN A 150 -6.07 11.36 13.23
C ASN A 150 -5.32 12.35 14.13
N ALA A 151 -5.62 13.64 13.97
CA ALA A 151 -4.96 14.73 14.69
C ALA A 151 -5.14 14.67 16.22
N SER A 152 -6.29 14.19 16.73
CA SER A 152 -6.53 14.13 18.18
C SER A 152 -5.78 12.98 18.86
N LYS A 153 -5.53 11.89 18.13
CA LYS A 153 -4.68 10.77 18.58
C LYS A 153 -3.20 10.94 18.22
N LYS A 154 -2.85 11.92 17.37
CA LYS A 154 -1.55 12.03 16.69
C LYS A 154 -1.15 10.71 16.00
N ALA A 155 -2.09 10.09 15.28
CA ALA A 155 -1.89 8.77 14.70
C ALA A 155 -2.30 8.71 13.23
N ILE A 156 -1.66 7.84 12.45
CA ILE A 156 -2.15 7.40 11.15
C ILE A 156 -2.95 6.12 11.37
N GLU A 157 -4.18 6.07 10.90
CA GLU A 157 -5.03 4.87 10.95
C GLU A 157 -5.08 4.24 9.56
N PHE A 158 -4.24 3.23 9.34
CA PHE A 158 -4.10 2.49 8.10
C PHE A 158 -5.07 1.31 8.01
N LYS A 159 -5.60 1.05 6.82
CA LYS A 159 -6.31 -0.18 6.46
C LYS A 159 -5.79 -0.70 5.13
N GLY A 160 -5.76 -2.01 4.96
CA GLY A 160 -5.28 -2.61 3.73
C GLY A 160 -5.42 -4.12 3.70
N LYS A 161 -4.61 -4.74 2.84
CA LYS A 161 -4.63 -6.18 2.61
C LYS A 161 -3.21 -6.74 2.55
N MET A 162 -3.08 -7.99 2.96
CA MET A 162 -1.91 -8.84 2.69
C MET A 162 -2.37 -10.23 2.25
N THR A 163 -1.53 -10.93 1.50
CA THR A 163 -1.78 -12.32 1.11
C THR A 163 -1.88 -13.21 2.35
N ASP A 164 -2.88 -14.10 2.37
CA ASP A 164 -3.07 -15.05 3.46
C ASP A 164 -2.43 -16.41 3.09
N PRO A 165 -1.26 -16.77 3.67
CA PRO A 165 -0.57 -18.02 3.34
C PRO A 165 -1.35 -19.27 3.80
N SER A 166 -2.33 -19.13 4.69
CA SER A 166 -3.18 -20.25 5.13
C SER A 166 -4.35 -20.53 4.18
N ARG A 167 -4.70 -19.58 3.29
CA ARG A 167 -5.82 -19.66 2.36
C ARG A 167 -5.36 -19.32 0.93
N PRO A 168 -4.87 -20.32 0.16
CA PRO A 168 -4.28 -20.10 -1.16
C PRO A 168 -5.15 -19.26 -2.10
N GLY A 169 -4.55 -18.22 -2.70
CA GLY A 169 -5.25 -17.30 -3.61
C GLY A 169 -6.25 -16.37 -2.92
N LYS A 170 -6.11 -16.14 -1.60
CA LYS A 170 -6.89 -15.16 -0.83
C LYS A 170 -5.97 -14.17 -0.11
N ASP A 171 -6.52 -12.99 0.10
CA ASP A 171 -5.96 -11.99 1.01
C ASP A 171 -6.74 -11.97 2.32
N CYS A 172 -6.11 -11.45 3.37
CA CYS A 172 -6.77 -11.01 4.59
C CYS A 172 -6.74 -9.49 4.72
N ASP A 173 -7.74 -8.94 5.39
CA ASP A 173 -7.75 -7.53 5.78
C ASP A 173 -6.80 -7.31 6.96
N VAL A 174 -6.06 -6.20 6.92
CA VAL A 174 -5.15 -5.76 7.97
C VAL A 174 -5.43 -4.30 8.32
N ARG A 175 -5.17 -3.95 9.58
CA ARG A 175 -5.28 -2.59 10.09
C ARG A 175 -4.05 -2.28 10.93
N GLU A 176 -3.46 -1.10 10.72
CA GLU A 176 -2.33 -0.61 11.49
C GLU A 176 -2.68 0.76 12.09
N VAL A 177 -2.25 1.03 13.32
CA VAL A 177 -2.33 2.34 13.96
C VAL A 177 -0.93 2.78 14.34
N PHE A 178 -0.40 3.78 13.65
CA PHE A 178 0.93 4.32 13.89
C PHE A 178 0.83 5.65 14.64
N THR A 179 1.24 5.68 15.91
CA THR A 179 1.06 6.80 16.83
C THR A 179 2.37 7.53 17.11
N PHE A 180 2.38 8.84 16.91
CA PHE A 180 3.48 9.75 17.21
C PHE A 180 3.29 10.34 18.61
N ILE A 181 3.91 9.73 19.62
CA ILE A 181 3.75 10.12 21.03
C ILE A 181 4.49 11.45 21.27
N ASP A 182 5.78 11.46 20.93
CA ASP A 182 6.68 12.61 20.96
C ASP A 182 7.77 12.46 19.87
N ASP A 183 8.76 13.37 19.83
CA ASP A 183 9.80 13.37 18.79
C ASP A 183 10.79 12.17 18.89
N ASN A 184 10.82 11.48 20.04
CA ASN A 184 11.72 10.35 20.34
C ASN A 184 10.99 9.03 20.63
N THR A 185 9.66 9.04 20.76
CA THR A 185 8.84 7.87 21.10
C THR A 185 7.68 7.70 20.10
N GLN A 186 7.57 6.51 19.52
CA GLN A 186 6.48 6.15 18.60
C GLN A 186 5.92 4.78 18.96
N LYS A 187 4.67 4.49 18.57
CA LYS A 187 4.04 3.18 18.80
C LYS A 187 3.27 2.74 17.57
N MET A 188 3.54 1.54 17.08
CA MET A 188 2.74 0.88 16.05
C MET A 188 1.91 -0.24 16.69
N GLU A 189 0.65 -0.36 16.29
CA GLU A 189 -0.25 -1.46 16.66
C GLU A 189 -0.84 -2.07 15.39
N MET A 190 -0.62 -3.37 15.16
CA MET A 190 -1.16 -4.11 14.02
C MET A 190 -2.30 -5.04 14.47
N TYR A 191 -3.31 -5.16 13.62
CA TYR A 191 -4.49 -5.97 13.81
C TYR A 191 -4.78 -6.78 12.55
N GLY A 192 -5.25 -8.01 12.73
CA GLY A 192 -5.58 -8.94 11.66
C GLY A 192 -6.51 -10.05 12.15
N PRO A 193 -6.97 -10.94 11.26
CA PRO A 193 -7.90 -12.00 11.63
C PRO A 193 -7.20 -13.12 12.42
N ASP A 194 -7.85 -13.54 13.50
CA ASP A 194 -7.55 -14.79 14.20
C ASP A 194 -7.76 -15.98 13.25
N SER A 195 -6.76 -16.86 13.15
CA SER A 195 -6.73 -17.94 12.15
C SER A 195 -7.80 -19.03 12.39
N LYS A 196 -8.37 -19.10 13.60
CA LYS A 196 -9.39 -20.09 13.99
C LYS A 196 -10.81 -19.54 13.84
N THR A 197 -11.00 -18.25 14.06
CA THR A 197 -12.32 -17.61 14.18
C THR A 197 -12.61 -16.53 13.14
N GLY A 198 -11.58 -16.02 12.45
CA GLY A 198 -11.67 -14.91 11.49
C GLY A 198 -11.93 -13.54 12.10
N LYS A 199 -12.00 -13.41 13.44
CA LYS A 199 -12.23 -12.12 14.13
C LYS A 199 -10.96 -11.28 14.16
N GLU A 200 -11.09 -9.97 14.00
CA GLU A 200 -9.95 -9.06 14.17
C GLU A 200 -9.49 -9.04 15.64
N PHE A 201 -8.19 -9.22 15.87
CA PHE A 201 -7.52 -9.04 17.16
C PHE A 201 -6.17 -8.32 16.97
N LYS A 202 -5.55 -7.85 18.05
CA LYS A 202 -4.20 -7.25 17.99
C LYS A 202 -3.17 -8.35 17.79
N THR A 203 -2.49 -8.35 16.65
CA THR A 203 -1.43 -9.31 16.30
C THR A 203 -0.05 -8.81 16.73
N MET A 204 0.18 -7.50 16.73
CA MET A 204 1.47 -6.89 17.04
C MET A 204 1.34 -5.53 17.74
N GLU A 205 2.28 -5.23 18.62
CA GLU A 205 2.59 -3.89 19.10
C GLU A 205 4.11 -3.70 19.07
N ILE A 206 4.58 -2.57 18.54
CA ILE A 206 5.97 -2.16 18.64
C ILE A 206 6.05 -0.78 19.28
N LYS A 207 6.86 -0.65 20.33
CA LYS A 207 7.26 0.65 20.89
C LYS A 207 8.63 1.01 20.34
N PHE A 208 8.72 2.12 19.62
CA PHE A 208 9.97 2.62 19.08
C PHE A 208 10.51 3.76 19.95
N SER A 209 11.80 3.67 20.27
CA SER A 209 12.56 4.74 20.91
C SER A 209 13.70 5.16 19.98
N LYS A 210 13.89 6.47 19.82
CA LYS A 210 14.97 7.03 18.99
C LYS A 210 16.33 6.79 19.65
N LYS A 211 17.36 6.51 18.84
CA LYS A 211 18.74 6.28 19.28
C LYS A 211 19.58 7.55 19.28
#